data_AF-K7KBG3-F1
#
_entry.id   AF-K7KBG3-F1
#
_cell.length_a   1.000
_cell.length_b   1.000
_cell.length_c   1.000
_cell.angle_alpha   90.00
_cell.angle_beta   90.00
_cell.angle_gamma   90.00
#
_symmetry.space_group_name_H-M   'P 1'
#
loop_
_entity.id
_entity.type
_entity.pdbx_description
1 polymer ?
#
loop_
_entity_poly.entity_id
_entity_poly.type
_entity_poly.pdbx_seq_one_letter_code
_entity_poly.pdbx_strand_id
1 'polypeptide(L)' 'MPSDCIFYSYFPVNDPQRFACVHRIYGDNNVGKMLSGQTPASLREQATNSKYFEAQFRTQDPIYGCAGMISE' A
#
# COMPACT_ATOMS: atom_id res chain seq x y z
N MET A 1 -8.89 -7.33 -17.32
CA MET A 1 -9.10 -6.65 -16.02
C MET A 1 -10.50 -6.05 -16.06
N PRO A 2 -11.36 -6.26 -15.05
CA PRO A 2 -12.64 -5.56 -14.97
C PRO A 2 -12.39 -4.05 -15.05
N SER A 3 -13.20 -3.33 -15.82
CA SER A 3 -13.11 -1.87 -15.96
C SER A 3 -13.32 -1.12 -14.64
N ASP A 4 -13.86 -1.80 -13.61
CA ASP A 4 -14.17 -1.26 -12.29
C ASP A 4 -13.19 -1.74 -11.20
N CYS A 5 -11.98 -2.17 -11.58
CA CYS A 5 -10.98 -2.60 -10.61
C CYS A 5 -10.38 -1.38 -9.89
N ILE A 6 -10.82 -1.14 -8.65
CA ILE A 6 -10.32 -0.04 -7.79
C ILE A 6 -8.81 -0.08 -7.55
N PHE A 7 -8.16 -1.24 -7.70
CA PHE A 7 -6.74 -1.42 -7.44
C PHE A 7 -5.86 -1.01 -8.62
N TYR A 8 -6.38 -1.03 -9.85
CA TYR A 8 -5.57 -0.91 -11.06
C TYR A 8 -4.77 0.40 -11.12
N SER A 9 -5.40 1.52 -10.73
CA SER A 9 -4.75 2.84 -10.74
C SER A 9 -3.63 2.98 -9.71
N TYR A 10 -3.59 2.13 -8.68
CA TYR A 10 -2.65 2.26 -7.56
C TYR A 10 -1.63 1.11 -7.47
N PHE A 11 -1.90 0.01 -8.16
CA PHE A 11 -1.06 -1.19 -8.22
C PHE A 11 -0.86 -1.61 -9.68
N PRO A 12 0.11 -0.98 -10.38
CA PRO A 12 0.33 -1.24 -11.78
C PRO A 12 0.98 -2.63 -11.98
N VAL A 13 0.64 -3.29 -13.07
CA VAL A 13 1.07 -4.67 -13.36
C VAL A 13 2.58 -4.82 -13.57
N ASN A 14 3.30 -3.73 -13.84
CA ASN A 14 4.75 -3.71 -13.95
C ASN A 14 5.47 -3.71 -12.59
N ASP A 15 4.75 -3.47 -11.50
CA ASP A 15 5.29 -3.49 -10.14
C ASP A 15 4.45 -4.39 -9.21
N PRO A 16 4.49 -5.73 -9.42
CA PRO A 16 3.72 -6.67 -8.62
C PRO A 16 4.14 -6.70 -7.14
N GLN A 17 5.39 -6.31 -6.83
CA GLN A 17 5.89 -6.24 -5.46
C GLN A 17 5.12 -5.21 -4.63
N ARG A 18 4.66 -4.13 -5.27
CA ARG A 18 3.86 -3.10 -4.62
C ARG A 18 2.60 -3.66 -3.97
N PHE A 19 1.82 -4.44 -4.72
CA PHE A 19 0.65 -5.08 -4.17
C PHE A 19 1.03 -6.16 -3.16
N ALA A 20 2.05 -6.97 -3.44
CA ALA A 20 2.49 -8.05 -2.55
C ALA A 20 2.89 -7.53 -1.15
N CYS A 21 3.67 -6.44 -1.07
CA CYS A 21 4.05 -5.82 0.19
C CYS A 21 2.84 -5.27 0.95
N VAL A 22 2.02 -4.44 0.28
CA VAL A 22 0.86 -3.82 0.93
C VAL A 22 -0.16 -4.88 1.37
N HIS A 23 -0.43 -5.88 0.52
CA HIS A 23 -1.29 -7.01 0.86
C HIS A 23 -0.76 -7.80 2.05
N ARG A 24 0.55 -8.11 2.08
CA ARG A 24 1.17 -8.85 3.20
C ARG A 24 1.03 -8.11 4.53
N ILE A 25 1.18 -6.79 4.52
CA ILE A 25 1.27 -5.97 5.73
C ILE A 25 -0.11 -5.50 6.23
N TYR A 26 -1.04 -5.20 5.33
CA TYR A 26 -2.37 -4.70 5.68
C TYR A 26 -3.50 -5.68 5.41
N GLY A 27 -3.34 -6.62 4.47
CA GLY A 27 -4.38 -7.53 4.01
C GLY A 27 -5.39 -6.88 3.05
N ASP A 28 -6.00 -7.69 2.18
CA ASP A 28 -6.89 -7.23 1.09
C ASP A 28 -8.00 -6.28 1.56
N ASN A 29 -8.68 -6.63 2.65
CA ASN A 29 -9.80 -5.84 3.18
C ASN A 29 -9.37 -4.42 3.58
N ASN A 30 -8.19 -4.25 4.17
CA ASN A 30 -7.74 -2.94 4.61
C ASN A 30 -7.28 -2.09 3.43
N VAL A 31 -6.62 -2.70 2.44
CA VAL A 31 -6.26 -2.00 1.19
C VAL A 31 -7.52 -1.53 0.46
N GLY A 32 -8.53 -2.40 0.32
CA GLY A 32 -9.81 -2.05 -0.30
C GLY A 32 -10.51 -0.90 0.44
N LYS A 33 -10.59 -0.95 1.78
CA LYS A 33 -11.19 0.13 2.59
C LYS A 33 -10.50 1.47 2.39
N MET A 34 -9.18 1.47 2.29
CA MET A 34 -8.40 2.68 2.05
C MET A 34 -8.69 3.27 0.66
N LEU A 35 -8.80 2.41 -0.36
CA LEU A 35 -9.06 2.83 -1.73
C LEU A 35 -10.51 3.24 -2.00
N SER A 36 -11.48 2.77 -1.21
CA SER A 36 -12.90 3.00 -1.50
C SER A 36 -13.55 4.06 -0.62
N GLY A 37 -13.32 4.02 0.71
CA GLY A 37 -14.18 4.72 1.66
C GLY A 37 -13.49 5.54 2.74
N GLN A 38 -12.24 5.22 3.08
CA GLN A 38 -11.54 5.91 4.18
C GLN A 38 -10.66 7.08 3.72
N THR A 39 -10.29 7.11 2.44
CA THR A 39 -9.42 8.15 1.90
C THR A 39 -10.15 8.94 0.80
N PRO A 40 -10.19 10.28 0.91
CA PRO A 40 -10.69 11.14 -0.16
C PRO A 40 -10.02 10.80 -1.49
N ALA A 41 -10.77 10.83 -2.60
CA ALA A 41 -10.27 10.40 -3.90
C ALA A 41 -8.95 11.10 -4.31
N SER A 42 -8.81 12.39 -3.99
CA SER A 42 -7.61 13.19 -4.24
C SER A 42 -6.36 12.73 -3.46
N LEU A 43 -6.53 12.03 -2.35
CA LEU A 43 -5.44 11.58 -1.48
C LEU A 43 -5.14 10.08 -1.62
N ARG A 44 -5.95 9.32 -2.37
CA ARG A 44 -5.78 7.85 -2.48
C ARG A 44 -4.44 7.46 -3.06
N GLU A 45 -3.93 8.22 -4.04
CA GLU A 45 -2.60 7.96 -4.61
C GLU A 45 -1.50 8.17 -3.57
N GLN A 46 -1.50 9.31 -2.88
CA GLN A 46 -0.54 9.60 -1.80
C GLN A 46 -0.63 8.58 -0.66
N ALA A 47 -1.84 8.23 -0.23
CA ALA A 47 -2.05 7.22 0.79
C ALA A 47 -1.51 5.85 0.35
N THR A 48 -1.73 5.45 -0.91
CA THR A 48 -1.22 4.18 -1.43
C THR A 48 0.30 4.19 -1.56
N ASN A 49 0.91 5.30 -1.99
CA ASN A 49 2.36 5.48 -2.00
C ASN A 49 2.94 5.35 -0.59
N SER A 50 2.35 6.02 0.40
CA SER A 50 2.80 5.98 1.79
C SER A 50 2.67 4.58 2.39
N LYS A 51 1.56 3.88 2.14
CA LYS A 51 1.36 2.50 2.60
C LYS A 51 2.30 1.52 1.92
N TYR A 52 2.58 1.70 0.64
CA TYR A 52 3.60 0.89 -0.03
C TYR A 52 4.95 1.07 0.63
N PHE A 53 5.38 2.31 0.86
CA PHE A 53 6.63 2.61 1.55
C PHE A 53 6.68 1.93 2.92
N GLU A 54 5.69 2.19 3.79
CA GLU A 54 5.60 1.58 5.12
C GLU A 54 5.66 0.04 5.06
N ALA A 55 4.93 -0.57 4.12
CA ALA A 55 4.91 -2.01 3.93
C ALA A 55 6.22 -2.59 3.41
N GLN A 56 6.91 -1.87 2.52
CA GLN A 56 8.19 -2.30 1.96
C GLN A 56 9.25 -2.38 3.06
N PHE A 57 9.37 -1.34 3.89
CA PHE A 57 10.29 -1.34 5.02
C PHE A 57 9.94 -2.43 6.03
N ARG A 58 8.66 -2.59 6.36
CA ARG A 58 8.23 -3.63 7.30
C ARG A 58 8.38 -5.06 6.76
N THR A 59 8.50 -5.20 5.43
CA THR A 59 8.85 -6.48 4.81
C THR A 59 10.35 -6.78 4.94
N GLN A 60 11.21 -5.75 4.88
CA GLN A 60 12.66 -5.89 5.00
C GLN A 60 13.14 -5.96 6.46
N ASP A 61 12.56 -5.13 7.33
CA ASP A 61 12.76 -5.11 8.76
C ASP A 61 11.41 -5.40 9.46
N PRO A 62 11.17 -6.66 9.84
CA PRO A 62 9.93 -7.05 10.52
C PRO A 62 9.77 -6.47 11.92
N ILE A 63 10.85 -5.95 12.53
CA ILE A 63 10.84 -5.45 13.91
C ILE A 63 10.52 -3.95 13.91
N TYR A 64 11.29 -3.15 13.18
CA TYR A 64 11.17 -1.70 13.20
C TYR A 64 10.48 -1.13 11.96
N GLY A 65 10.57 -1.82 10.81
CA GLY A 65 10.08 -1.31 9.54
C GLY A 65 10.56 0.12 9.27
N CYS A 66 9.65 1.02 8.91
CA CYS A 66 10.03 2.41 8.65
C CYS A 66 10.32 3.23 9.92
N ALA A 67 9.99 2.72 11.12
CA ALA A 67 10.33 3.40 12.37
C ALA A 67 11.83 3.33 12.70
N GLY A 68 12.55 2.37 12.09
CA GLY A 68 14.01 2.31 12.20
C GLY A 68 14.68 3.57 11.62
N MET A 69 14.18 4.08 10.51
CA MET A 69 14.75 5.25 9.83
C MET A 69 14.62 6.57 10.61
N ILE A 70 13.61 6.70 11.47
CA ILE A 70 13.41 7.90 12.28
C ILE A 70 14.17 7.84 13.61
N SER A 71 14.78 6.70 13.93
CA SER A 71 15.48 6.46 15.19
C SER A 71 17.00 6.64 15.06
N GLU A 72 17.49 7.04 13.88
CA GLU A 72 18.90 7.36 13.59
C GLU A 72 19.10 8.88 13.45
#